data_AF-A0A951KU98-F1
#
_entry.id   AF-A0A951KU98-F1
#
_cell.length_a   1.000
_cell.length_b   1.000
_cell.length_c   1.000
_cell.angle_alpha   90.00
_cell.angle_beta   90.00
_cell.angle_gamma   90.00
#
_symmetry.space_group_name_H-M   'P 1'
#
loop_
_entity.id
_entity.type
_entity.pdbx_description
1 polymer ?
#
loop_
_entity_poly.entity_id
_entity_poly.type
_entity_poly.pdbx_seq_one_letter_code
_entity_poly.pdbx_strand_id
1 'polypeptide(L)'
;EQEASNVRQAIEEDGIKYPVVQDNRYGTWNAWQNQYWPAEYLIDAQGQVRHVQFGEGDYKQSEAAVRALLADAGASTLPSPMTASAIMPSAGLGTPETYLDTQRQSGFLEPLGPGIREYPGVTGGLSLNHFALKGAWNVSSESITPAASGASITGSVQAAKVYLVLTSAGNLPRQGRVLLDGQPLPNAHAGADVRNGVVTITGQRLYSLISFPDAEQFTFTVQLPRGVSAYDFTFG
;
A
#
# COMPACT_ATOMS: atom_id res chain seq x y z
N GLU A 1 6.59 8.72 -2.08
CA GLU A 1 5.55 9.77 -2.25
C GLU A 1 6.17 11.17 -2.21
N GLN A 2 6.92 11.58 -3.24
CA GLN A 2 7.62 12.88 -3.21
C GLN A 2 6.89 13.98 -3.99
N GLU A 3 5.95 13.61 -4.85
CA GLU A 3 5.20 14.54 -5.70
C GLU A 3 4.08 15.24 -4.90
N ALA A 4 4.19 16.56 -4.74
CA ALA A 4 3.26 17.35 -3.93
C ALA A 4 1.81 17.33 -4.44
N SER A 5 1.61 17.20 -5.76
CA SER A 5 0.27 17.08 -6.33
C SER A 5 -0.43 15.79 -5.91
N ASN A 6 0.31 14.69 -5.79
CA ASN A 6 -0.24 13.39 -5.41
C ASN A 6 -0.65 13.41 -3.93
N VAL A 7 0.21 13.98 -3.08
CA VAL A 7 -0.09 14.14 -1.65
C VAL A 7 -1.30 15.06 -1.42
N ARG A 8 -1.39 16.17 -2.17
CA ARG A 8 -2.57 17.05 -2.10
C ARG A 8 -3.86 16.33 -2.47
N GLN A 9 -3.84 15.53 -3.53
CA GLN A 9 -5.01 14.76 -3.93
C GLN A 9 -5.44 13.77 -2.83
N ALA A 10 -4.50 13.03 -2.25
CA ALA A 10 -4.79 12.10 -1.15
C ALA A 10 -5.38 12.81 0.08
N ILE A 11 -4.84 13.98 0.45
CA ILE A 11 -5.39 14.80 1.55
C ILE A 11 -6.87 15.15 1.31
N GLU A 12 -7.21 15.52 0.07
CA GLU A 12 -8.59 15.85 -0.30
C GLU A 12 -9.50 14.61 -0.30
N GLU A 13 -9.04 13.49 -0.86
CA GLU A 13 -9.79 12.23 -0.96
C GLU A 13 -10.06 11.61 0.43
N ASP A 14 -9.07 11.63 1.32
CA ASP A 14 -9.17 11.09 2.69
C ASP A 14 -9.81 12.07 3.69
N GLY A 15 -10.13 13.29 3.23
CA GLY A 15 -10.77 14.31 4.06
C GLY A 15 -9.88 14.83 5.20
N ILE A 16 -8.56 14.82 5.01
CA ILE A 16 -7.58 15.28 5.99
C ILE A 16 -7.65 16.81 6.10
N LYS A 17 -7.97 17.30 7.30
CA LYS A 17 -8.16 18.75 7.58
C LYS A 17 -7.07 19.34 8.47
N TYR A 18 -6.21 18.51 9.04
CA TYR A 18 -5.08 18.95 9.85
C TYR A 18 -3.87 19.27 8.95
N PRO A 19 -2.89 20.07 9.44
CA PRO A 19 -1.69 20.39 8.68
C PRO A 19 -0.91 19.13 8.27
N VAL A 20 -0.41 19.12 7.02
CA VAL A 20 0.44 18.05 6.49
C VAL A 20 1.76 18.65 6.02
N VAL A 21 2.86 18.02 6.43
CA VAL A 21 4.22 18.39 6.02
C VAL A 21 4.82 17.25 5.21
N GLN A 22 5.27 17.54 3.99
CA GLN A 22 5.97 16.55 3.17
C GLN A 22 7.44 16.45 3.56
N ASP A 23 7.80 15.35 4.21
CA ASP A 23 9.18 15.03 4.59
C ASP A 23 9.92 14.26 3.49
N ASN A 24 9.97 14.82 2.27
CA ASN A 24 10.48 14.15 1.07
C ASN A 24 11.93 13.65 1.16
N ARG A 25 12.70 14.15 2.14
CA ARG A 25 14.11 13.79 2.37
C ARG A 25 14.35 13.14 3.73
N TYR A 26 13.29 12.69 4.41
CA TYR A 26 13.37 12.01 5.70
C TYR A 26 14.04 12.83 6.81
N GLY A 27 14.03 14.16 6.71
CA GLY A 27 14.68 15.04 7.70
C GLY A 27 14.00 14.95 9.06
N THR A 28 12.67 15.03 9.07
CA THR A 28 11.87 14.86 10.30
C THR A 28 11.88 13.41 10.75
N TRP A 29 11.64 12.46 9.84
CA TRP A 29 11.64 11.02 10.10
C TRP A 29 12.92 10.56 10.83
N ASN A 30 14.08 10.95 10.31
CA ASN A 30 15.37 10.58 10.91
C ASN A 30 15.61 11.32 12.23
N ALA A 31 15.21 12.59 12.35
CA ALA A 31 15.34 13.34 13.61
C ALA A 31 14.54 12.71 14.75
N TRP A 32 13.39 12.12 14.43
CA TRP A 32 12.55 11.37 15.37
C TRP A 32 12.95 9.90 15.54
N GLN A 33 13.99 9.45 14.83
CA GLN A 33 14.44 8.05 14.78
C GLN A 33 13.30 7.07 14.48
N ASN A 34 12.33 7.48 13.66
CA ASN A 34 11.20 6.62 13.33
C ASN A 34 11.66 5.44 12.44
N GLN A 35 11.00 4.31 12.57
CA GLN A 35 11.26 3.10 11.77
C GLN A 35 9.97 2.44 11.24
N TYR A 36 8.80 3.02 11.53
CA TYR A 36 7.52 2.37 11.29
C TYR A 36 6.53 3.29 10.57
N TRP A 37 5.71 2.70 9.71
CA TRP A 37 4.46 3.27 9.24
C TRP A 37 3.28 2.39 9.69
N PRO A 38 2.20 2.97 10.24
CA PRO A 38 2.13 4.32 10.79
C PRO A 38 2.95 4.45 12.10
N ALA A 39 3.20 5.69 12.52
CA ALA A 39 3.78 6.01 13.81
C ALA A 39 3.20 7.33 14.34
N GLU A 40 2.89 7.38 15.63
CA GLU A 40 2.31 8.54 16.30
C GLU A 40 3.16 8.94 17.51
N TYR A 41 3.40 10.26 17.65
CA TYR A 41 4.12 10.85 18.77
C TYR A 41 3.25 11.95 19.39
N LEU A 42 2.78 11.73 20.61
CA LEU A 42 1.94 12.68 21.33
C LEU A 42 2.81 13.61 22.19
N ILE A 43 2.69 14.91 21.91
CA ILE A 43 3.47 15.98 22.53
C ILE A 43 2.54 16.81 23.43
N ASP A 44 2.95 17.09 24.67
CA ASP A 44 2.18 17.92 25.59
C ASP A 44 2.36 19.44 25.39
N ALA A 45 1.63 20.22 26.18
CA ALA A 45 1.66 21.69 26.12
C ALA A 45 3.04 22.29 26.47
N GLN A 46 3.94 21.51 27.07
CA GLN A 46 5.32 21.90 27.39
C GLN A 46 6.33 21.42 26.34
N GLY A 47 5.85 20.82 25.24
CA GLY A 47 6.68 20.33 24.15
C GLY A 47 7.38 19.01 24.47
N GLN A 48 6.94 18.27 25.49
CA GLN A 48 7.52 16.97 25.85
C GLN A 48 6.74 15.84 25.19
N VAL A 49 7.46 14.81 24.74
CA VAL A 49 6.84 13.57 24.23
C VAL A 49 6.30 12.77 25.42
N ARG A 50 5.02 12.42 25.38
CA ARG A 50 4.33 11.75 26.50
C ARG A 50 3.80 10.37 26.16
N HIS A 51 3.58 10.12 24.88
CA HIS A 51 3.14 8.83 24.37
C HIS A 51 3.68 8.63 22.96
N VAL A 52 4.04 7.39 22.63
CA VAL A 52 4.53 6.98 21.31
C VAL A 52 3.84 5.67 20.97
N GLN A 53 3.29 5.59 19.77
CA GLN A 53 2.64 4.40 19.23
C GLN A 53 3.24 4.05 17.87
N PHE A 54 3.65 2.79 17.70
CA PHE A 54 4.20 2.28 16.44
C PHE A 54 3.29 1.20 15.86
N GLY A 55 3.04 1.28 14.56
CA GLY A 55 2.12 0.39 13.87
C GLY A 55 0.65 0.78 14.04
N GLU A 56 -0.21 0.13 13.27
CA GLU A 56 -1.65 0.39 13.29
C GLU A 56 -2.31 -0.15 14.57
N GLY A 57 -3.23 0.62 15.17
CA GLY A 57 -4.05 0.19 16.29
C GLY A 57 -3.90 1.06 17.54
N ASP A 58 -4.22 0.48 18.70
CA ASP A 58 -4.15 1.11 20.03
C ASP A 58 -4.89 2.46 20.16
N TYR A 59 -5.90 2.69 19.32
CA TYR A 59 -6.59 3.98 19.21
C TYR A 59 -7.25 4.43 20.53
N LYS A 60 -7.78 3.49 21.33
CA LYS A 60 -8.42 3.83 22.61
C LYS A 60 -7.41 4.38 23.61
N GLN A 61 -6.21 3.80 23.65
CA GLN A 61 -5.12 4.19 24.52
C GLN A 61 -4.52 5.52 24.05
N SER A 62 -4.34 5.68 22.74
CA SER A 62 -3.89 6.93 22.13
C SER A 62 -4.87 8.08 22.42
N GLU A 63 -6.18 7.86 22.25
CA GLU A 63 -7.19 8.86 22.62
C GLU A 63 -7.21 9.14 24.12
N ALA A 64 -7.08 8.12 24.98
CA ALA A 64 -7.02 8.33 26.42
C ALA A 64 -5.83 9.22 26.83
N ALA A 65 -4.67 9.04 26.18
CA ALA A 65 -3.50 9.89 26.38
C ALA A 65 -3.76 11.34 25.92
N VAL A 66 -4.37 11.54 24.73
CA VAL A 66 -4.76 12.88 24.24
C VAL A 66 -5.69 13.57 25.23
N ARG A 67 -6.72 12.87 25.72
CA ARG A 67 -7.69 13.43 26.68
C ARG A 67 -7.05 13.80 28.01
N ALA A 68 -6.11 12.99 28.50
CA ALA A 68 -5.36 13.30 29.71
C ALA A 68 -4.52 14.57 29.54
N LEU A 69 -3.80 14.71 28.42
CA LEU A 69 -3.01 15.92 28.16
C LEU A 69 -3.86 17.17 27.95
N LEU A 70 -5.04 17.04 27.34
CA LEU A 70 -6.00 18.15 27.24
C LEU A 70 -6.51 18.58 28.62
N ALA A 71 -6.80 17.62 29.52
CA ALA A 71 -7.19 17.92 30.89
C ALA A 71 -6.06 18.61 31.67
N ASP A 72 -4.81 18.11 31.54
CA ASP A 72 -3.61 18.75 32.12
C ASP A 72 -3.41 20.18 31.57
N ALA A 73 -3.78 20.43 30.32
CA ALA A 73 -3.76 21.75 29.69
C ALA A 73 -4.98 22.64 30.04
N GLY A 74 -5.88 22.18 30.92
CA GLY A 74 -7.00 22.96 31.45
C GLY A 74 -8.34 22.74 30.75
N ALA A 75 -8.48 21.76 29.86
CA ALA A 75 -9.77 21.41 29.27
C ALA A 75 -10.69 20.78 30.32
N SER A 76 -11.78 21.47 30.65
CA SER A 76 -12.76 21.01 31.66
C SER A 76 -13.95 20.26 31.05
N THR A 77 -14.12 20.30 29.73
CA THR A 77 -15.19 19.59 29.02
C THR A 77 -14.64 19.04 27.72
N LEU A 78 -14.78 17.73 27.53
CA LEU A 78 -14.38 17.02 26.32
C LEU A 78 -15.61 16.26 25.77
N PRO A 79 -15.74 16.11 24.45
CA PRO A 79 -16.78 15.28 23.87
C PRO A 79 -16.63 13.81 24.32
N SER A 80 -17.64 12.99 24.06
CA SER A 80 -17.53 11.54 24.25
C SER A 80 -16.33 10.98 23.47
N PRO A 81 -15.68 9.90 23.97
CA PRO A 81 -14.61 9.25 23.24
C PRO A 81 -15.01 8.85 21.82
N MET A 82 -14.08 8.98 20.89
CA MET A 82 -14.26 8.55 19.52
C MET A 82 -14.31 7.01 19.44
N THR A 83 -14.99 6.52 18.41
CA THR A 83 -14.94 5.10 18.07
C THR A 83 -14.05 4.95 16.84
N ALA A 84 -12.90 4.34 17.04
CA ALA A 84 -12.02 3.93 15.95
C ALA A 84 -12.03 2.40 15.84
N SER A 85 -12.04 1.91 14.60
CA SER A 85 -11.89 0.50 14.28
C SER A 85 -10.58 0.33 13.52
N ALA A 86 -9.69 -0.51 14.04
CA ALA A 86 -8.51 -0.93 13.29
C ALA A 86 -8.93 -1.80 12.12
N ILE A 87 -8.27 -1.60 10.99
CA ILE A 87 -8.28 -2.61 9.94
C ILE A 87 -7.22 -3.63 10.36
N MET A 88 -7.64 -4.59 11.18
CA MET A 88 -6.76 -5.68 11.53
C MET A 88 -6.44 -6.52 10.29
N PRO A 89 -5.22 -7.04 10.15
CA PRO A 89 -4.94 -8.06 9.16
C PRO A 89 -5.94 -9.21 9.28
N SER A 90 -6.40 -9.76 8.16
CA SER A 90 -7.25 -10.95 8.17
C SER A 90 -6.62 -12.07 9.00
N ALA A 91 -7.47 -12.79 9.74
CA ALA A 91 -7.03 -13.99 10.43
C ALA A 91 -6.47 -14.98 9.40
N GLY A 92 -5.21 -15.40 9.58
CA GLY A 92 -4.53 -16.29 8.63
C GLY A 92 -3.81 -15.60 7.48
N LEU A 93 -3.64 -14.27 7.51
CA LEU A 93 -2.72 -13.58 6.59
C LEU A 93 -1.31 -14.19 6.71
N GLY A 94 -0.77 -14.65 5.58
CA GLY A 94 0.54 -15.31 5.51
C GLY A 94 1.53 -14.64 4.56
N THR A 95 1.09 -13.71 3.72
CA THR A 95 1.95 -13.02 2.75
C THR A 95 2.45 -11.68 3.29
N PRO A 96 3.77 -11.44 3.33
CA PRO A 96 4.33 -10.15 3.73
C PRO A 96 4.17 -9.10 2.63
N GLU A 97 4.30 -7.83 2.99
CA GLU A 97 4.44 -6.75 2.01
C GLU A 97 5.54 -7.08 1.00
N THR A 98 5.25 -6.87 -0.28
CA THR A 98 6.13 -7.29 -1.38
C THR A 98 6.49 -6.09 -2.24
N TYR A 99 7.73 -5.61 -2.10
CA TYR A 99 8.27 -4.47 -2.83
C TYR A 99 8.70 -4.83 -4.26
N LEU A 100 8.36 -3.96 -5.20
CA LEU A 100 8.65 -4.05 -6.63
C LEU A 100 9.80 -3.10 -7.00
N ASP A 101 10.95 -3.28 -6.36
CA ASP A 101 12.13 -2.44 -6.57
C ASP A 101 13.44 -3.24 -6.49
N THR A 102 14.57 -2.62 -6.80
CA THR A 102 15.87 -3.33 -6.78
C THR A 102 16.45 -3.57 -5.38
N GLN A 103 15.95 -2.92 -4.33
CA GLN A 103 16.59 -2.89 -3.00
C GLN A 103 15.89 -3.78 -1.98
N ARG A 104 14.56 -3.76 -1.96
CA ARG A 104 13.71 -4.40 -0.94
C ARG A 104 12.95 -5.61 -1.44
N GLN A 105 13.03 -5.90 -2.74
CA GLN A 105 12.36 -7.07 -3.32
C GLN A 105 12.68 -8.35 -2.54
N SER A 106 11.69 -9.22 -2.45
CA SER A 106 11.84 -10.57 -1.94
C SER A 106 10.82 -11.49 -2.63
N GLY A 107 11.12 -12.79 -2.72
CA GLY A 107 10.18 -13.77 -3.26
C GLY A 107 10.00 -13.75 -4.79
N PHE A 108 10.79 -13.00 -5.56
CA PHE A 108 10.74 -13.08 -7.03
C PHE A 108 11.49 -14.30 -7.56
N LEU A 109 10.88 -15.04 -8.51
CA LEU A 109 11.54 -16.15 -9.19
C LEU A 109 12.82 -15.71 -9.92
N GLU A 110 12.78 -14.53 -10.52
CA GLU A 110 13.91 -13.87 -11.16
C GLU A 110 14.20 -12.56 -10.43
N PRO A 111 15.42 -12.35 -9.89
CA PRO A 111 15.75 -11.12 -9.19
C PRO A 111 15.53 -9.87 -10.05
N LEU A 112 14.85 -8.87 -9.50
CA LEU A 112 14.62 -7.60 -10.18
C LEU A 112 15.93 -6.80 -10.30
N GLY A 113 16.43 -6.65 -11.53
CA GLY A 113 17.65 -5.88 -11.80
C GLY A 113 17.34 -4.51 -12.42
N PRO A 114 18.19 -3.48 -12.22
CA PRO A 114 17.91 -2.14 -12.70
C PRO A 114 17.84 -2.07 -14.24
N GLY A 115 17.08 -1.08 -14.72
CA GLY A 115 16.89 -0.78 -16.14
C GLY A 115 15.84 -1.65 -16.81
N ILE A 116 15.83 -1.64 -18.15
CA ILE A 116 14.89 -2.43 -18.94
C ILE A 116 15.36 -3.88 -19.01
N ARG A 117 14.52 -4.82 -18.59
CA ARG A 117 14.78 -6.27 -18.61
C ARG A 117 13.55 -7.03 -19.06
N GLU A 118 13.78 -8.16 -19.72
CA GLU A 118 12.74 -9.12 -20.07
C GLU A 118 12.65 -10.19 -18.98
N TYR A 119 11.43 -10.48 -18.53
CA TYR A 119 11.18 -11.54 -17.55
C TYR A 119 10.27 -12.63 -18.14
N PRO A 120 10.56 -13.91 -17.88
CA PRO A 120 9.90 -15.04 -18.56
C PRO A 120 8.47 -15.31 -18.07
N GLY A 121 8.07 -14.78 -16.92
CA GLY A 121 6.85 -15.18 -16.22
C GLY A 121 7.03 -16.50 -15.48
N VAL A 122 5.90 -17.14 -15.15
CA VAL A 122 5.86 -18.42 -14.44
C VAL A 122 5.65 -19.58 -15.40
N THR A 123 6.45 -20.65 -15.25
CA THR A 123 6.26 -21.93 -15.95
C THR A 123 6.21 -23.04 -14.90
N GLY A 124 5.06 -23.71 -14.74
CA GLY A 124 4.91 -24.82 -13.79
C GLY A 124 4.36 -24.48 -12.40
N GLY A 125 3.82 -23.26 -12.22
CA GLY A 125 3.21 -22.82 -10.96
C GLY A 125 4.15 -21.99 -10.09
N LEU A 126 3.59 -21.42 -9.02
CA LEU A 126 4.27 -20.47 -8.14
C LEU A 126 4.06 -20.92 -6.69
N SER A 127 5.15 -21.05 -5.92
CA SER A 127 5.06 -21.36 -4.50
C SER A 127 4.46 -20.18 -3.72
N LEU A 128 3.85 -20.46 -2.57
CA LEU A 128 3.28 -19.43 -1.69
C LEU A 128 4.33 -18.35 -1.38
N ASN A 129 3.88 -17.09 -1.34
CA ASN A 129 4.69 -15.88 -1.12
C ASN A 129 5.77 -15.64 -2.19
N HIS A 130 5.61 -16.22 -3.38
CA HIS A 130 6.48 -15.95 -4.52
C HIS A 130 5.75 -15.18 -5.61
N PHE A 131 6.55 -14.47 -6.41
CA PHE A 131 6.11 -13.58 -7.47
C PHE A 131 6.94 -13.81 -8.74
N ALA A 132 6.34 -13.52 -9.89
CA ALA A 132 7.00 -13.57 -11.18
C ALA A 132 6.58 -12.38 -12.04
N LEU A 133 7.55 -11.74 -12.68
CA LEU A 133 7.29 -10.78 -13.75
C LEU A 133 7.28 -11.50 -15.09
N LYS A 134 6.40 -11.06 -15.98
CA LYS A 134 6.39 -11.45 -17.40
C LYS A 134 6.50 -10.19 -18.26
N GLY A 135 7.27 -10.27 -19.34
CA GLY A 135 7.43 -9.19 -20.32
C GLY A 135 8.56 -8.22 -19.98
N ALA A 136 8.66 -7.14 -20.77
CA ALA A 136 9.67 -6.10 -20.58
C ALA A 136 9.27 -5.11 -19.49
N TRP A 137 10.12 -4.93 -18.48
CA TRP A 137 9.94 -3.99 -17.38
C TRP A 137 11.17 -3.09 -17.24
N ASN A 138 10.94 -1.80 -17.05
CA ASN A 138 11.94 -0.88 -16.51
C ASN A 138 11.87 -0.91 -14.99
N VAL A 139 12.94 -1.35 -14.34
CA VAL A 139 13.02 -1.48 -12.87
C VAL A 139 13.94 -0.39 -12.32
N SER A 140 13.48 0.27 -11.26
CA SER A 140 14.22 1.31 -10.53
C SER A 140 14.41 0.92 -9.06
N SER A 141 15.03 1.81 -8.27
CA SER A 141 15.13 1.66 -6.82
C SER A 141 13.81 1.86 -6.07
N GLU A 142 12.74 2.28 -6.74
CA GLU A 142 11.45 2.58 -6.09
C GLU A 142 10.25 1.83 -6.70
N SER A 143 10.30 1.51 -7.99
CA SER A 143 9.16 0.94 -8.71
C SER A 143 9.57 0.16 -9.96
N ILE A 144 8.62 -0.62 -10.48
CA ILE A 144 8.66 -1.18 -11.84
C ILE A 144 7.63 -0.51 -12.76
N THR A 145 7.97 -0.36 -14.03
CA THR A 145 7.08 0.18 -15.08
C THR A 145 7.15 -0.69 -16.33
N PRO A 146 6.03 -1.08 -16.97
CA PRO A 146 6.07 -1.80 -18.24
C PRO A 146 6.82 -1.02 -19.32
N ALA A 147 7.83 -1.65 -19.92
CA ALA A 147 8.56 -1.13 -21.07
C ALA A 147 7.89 -1.52 -22.40
N ALA A 148 7.07 -2.59 -22.39
CA ALA A 148 6.29 -3.08 -23.52
C ALA A 148 4.86 -3.48 -23.11
N SER A 149 4.00 -3.73 -24.10
CA SER A 149 2.66 -4.31 -23.87
C SER A 149 2.75 -5.77 -23.43
N GLY A 150 1.74 -6.24 -22.72
CA GLY A 150 1.68 -7.64 -22.27
C GLY A 150 2.49 -7.92 -21.00
N ALA A 151 3.01 -6.88 -20.36
CA ALA A 151 3.70 -6.98 -19.09
C ALA A 151 2.71 -7.34 -17.96
N SER A 152 3.09 -8.31 -17.13
CA SER A 152 2.25 -8.73 -15.99
C SER A 152 3.07 -9.14 -14.79
N ILE A 153 2.44 -9.01 -13.61
CA ILE A 153 2.94 -9.48 -12.33
C ILE A 153 2.03 -10.62 -11.89
N THR A 154 2.59 -11.79 -11.59
CA THR A 154 1.86 -12.93 -11.04
C THR A 154 2.36 -13.21 -9.63
N GLY A 155 1.46 -13.40 -8.67
CA GLY A 155 1.78 -13.69 -7.27
C GLY A 155 0.94 -14.84 -6.73
N SER A 156 1.54 -15.69 -5.89
CA SER A 156 0.83 -16.71 -5.11
C SER A 156 0.85 -16.31 -3.64
N VAL A 157 -0.32 -16.14 -3.04
CA VAL A 157 -0.47 -15.45 -1.76
C VAL A 157 -1.45 -16.17 -0.85
N GLN A 158 -1.36 -15.87 0.44
CA GLN A 158 -2.34 -16.21 1.47
C GLN A 158 -2.82 -14.91 2.11
N ALA A 159 -3.99 -14.44 1.69
CA ALA A 159 -4.56 -13.16 2.13
C ALA A 159 -6.08 -13.16 1.92
N ALA A 160 -6.81 -12.29 2.60
CA ALA A 160 -8.20 -12.00 2.25
C ALA A 160 -8.25 -10.89 1.19
N LYS A 161 -7.31 -9.94 1.26
CA LYS A 161 -7.30 -8.75 0.41
C LYS A 161 -5.93 -8.56 -0.24
N VAL A 162 -5.95 -8.13 -1.50
CA VAL A 162 -4.75 -7.75 -2.25
C VAL A 162 -4.86 -6.30 -2.65
N TYR A 163 -3.85 -5.53 -2.26
CA TYR A 163 -3.69 -4.14 -2.63
C TYR A 163 -2.39 -3.93 -3.39
N LEU A 164 -2.37 -2.94 -4.28
CA LEU A 164 -1.17 -2.56 -5.02
C LEU A 164 -1.06 -1.05 -5.08
N VAL A 165 0.08 -0.50 -4.68
CA VAL A 165 0.36 0.92 -4.88
C VAL A 165 0.74 1.12 -6.35
N LEU A 166 -0.05 1.94 -7.04
CA LEU A 166 0.10 2.24 -8.47
C LEU A 166 0.10 3.75 -8.69
N THR A 167 0.77 4.20 -9.74
CA THR A 167 0.59 5.54 -10.30
C THR A 167 0.50 5.48 -11.82
N SER A 168 -0.19 6.43 -12.42
CA SER A 168 -0.25 6.60 -13.87
C SER A 168 0.46 7.89 -14.27
N ALA A 169 1.40 7.81 -15.20
CA ALA A 169 2.19 8.95 -15.65
C ALA A 169 1.30 10.11 -16.13
N GLY A 170 1.47 11.28 -15.53
CA GLY A 170 0.66 12.48 -15.79
C GLY A 170 -0.77 12.40 -15.26
N ASN A 171 -1.06 11.47 -14.33
CA ASN A 171 -2.40 11.19 -13.79
C ASN A 171 -3.46 10.87 -14.85
N LEU A 172 -3.03 10.43 -16.04
CA LEU A 172 -3.92 10.04 -17.12
C LEU A 172 -4.55 8.68 -16.81
N PRO A 173 -5.86 8.49 -17.02
CA PRO A 173 -6.50 7.21 -16.75
C PRO A 173 -5.94 6.13 -17.68
N ARG A 174 -5.40 5.06 -17.09
CA ARG A 174 -4.91 3.87 -17.78
C ARG A 174 -5.54 2.63 -17.17
N GLN A 175 -5.84 1.63 -18.01
CA GLN A 175 -6.53 0.42 -17.57
C GLN A 175 -5.57 -0.75 -17.43
N GLY A 176 -5.56 -1.36 -16.26
CA GLY A 176 -4.93 -2.66 -16.00
C GLY A 176 -5.99 -3.77 -15.90
N ARG A 177 -5.56 -5.03 -16.00
CA ARG A 177 -6.44 -6.19 -15.79
C ARG A 177 -6.00 -6.99 -14.58
N VAL A 178 -6.97 -7.49 -13.83
CA VAL A 178 -6.75 -8.37 -12.67
C VAL A 178 -7.39 -9.72 -12.96
N LEU A 179 -6.62 -10.77 -12.76
CA LEU A 179 -7.02 -12.16 -12.95
C LEU A 179 -6.84 -12.92 -11.65
N LEU A 180 -7.72 -13.88 -11.40
CA LEU A 180 -7.67 -14.81 -10.28
C LEU A 180 -7.50 -16.22 -10.86
N ASP A 181 -6.45 -16.93 -10.44
CA ASP A 181 -6.07 -18.26 -10.92
C ASP A 181 -6.03 -18.36 -12.46
N GLY A 182 -5.54 -17.29 -13.10
CA GLY A 182 -5.44 -17.18 -14.56
C GLY A 182 -6.77 -16.92 -15.28
N GLN A 183 -7.88 -16.80 -14.57
CA GLN A 183 -9.21 -16.50 -15.10
C GLN A 183 -9.62 -15.04 -14.82
N PRO A 184 -10.61 -14.49 -15.55
CA PRO A 184 -11.16 -13.18 -15.24
C PRO A 184 -11.64 -13.09 -13.79
N LEU A 185 -11.24 -12.05 -13.05
CA LEU A 185 -11.65 -11.87 -11.66
C LEU A 185 -13.19 -11.73 -11.55
N PRO A 186 -13.87 -12.63 -10.82
CA PRO A 186 -15.30 -12.50 -10.59
C PRO A 186 -15.61 -11.22 -9.80
N ASN A 187 -16.71 -10.53 -10.15
CA ASN A 187 -17.11 -9.29 -9.46
C ASN A 187 -17.36 -9.49 -7.95
N ALA A 188 -17.69 -10.71 -7.51
CA ALA A 188 -17.86 -11.04 -6.10
C ALA A 188 -16.54 -10.98 -5.29
N HIS A 189 -15.40 -11.10 -5.95
CA HIS A 189 -14.06 -11.05 -5.33
C HIS A 189 -13.27 -9.80 -5.75
N ALA A 190 -13.91 -8.89 -6.49
CA ALA A 190 -13.29 -7.65 -6.93
C ALA A 190 -13.12 -6.70 -5.75
N GLY A 191 -11.91 -6.16 -5.61
CA GLY A 191 -11.65 -5.05 -4.70
C GLY A 191 -12.40 -3.78 -5.11
N ALA A 192 -12.36 -2.77 -4.25
CA ALA A 192 -13.14 -1.54 -4.44
C ALA A 192 -12.84 -0.83 -5.77
N ASP A 193 -11.62 -0.97 -6.29
CA ASP A 193 -11.12 -0.32 -7.50
C ASP A 193 -11.23 -1.16 -8.78
N VAL A 194 -11.74 -2.40 -8.68
CA VAL A 194 -11.85 -3.30 -9.83
C VAL A 194 -13.32 -3.48 -10.25
N ARG A 195 -13.59 -3.34 -11.54
CA ARG A 195 -14.90 -3.64 -12.14
C ARG A 195 -14.71 -4.50 -13.37
N ASN A 196 -15.39 -5.64 -13.44
CA ASN A 196 -15.27 -6.61 -14.55
C ASN A 196 -13.80 -7.01 -14.84
N GLY A 197 -13.01 -7.21 -13.77
CA GLY A 197 -11.60 -7.55 -13.86
C GLY A 197 -10.68 -6.43 -14.38
N VAL A 198 -11.18 -5.19 -14.47
CA VAL A 198 -10.40 -4.02 -14.90
C VAL A 198 -10.24 -3.03 -13.75
N VAL A 199 -9.00 -2.60 -13.51
CA VAL A 199 -8.67 -1.48 -12.62
C VAL A 199 -8.36 -0.25 -13.48
N THR A 200 -8.90 0.91 -13.12
CA THR A 200 -8.53 2.19 -13.76
C THR A 200 -7.57 2.94 -12.85
N ILE A 201 -6.34 3.15 -13.32
CA ILE A 201 -5.26 3.81 -12.59
C ILE A 201 -5.14 5.26 -13.07
N THR A 202 -5.12 6.19 -12.13
CA THR A 202 -4.88 7.63 -12.36
C THR A 202 -3.79 8.15 -11.42
N GLY A 203 -4.14 8.49 -10.18
CA GLY A 203 -3.22 9.03 -9.19
C GLY A 203 -2.33 7.97 -8.54
N GLN A 204 -1.28 8.42 -7.84
CA GLN A 204 -0.50 7.57 -6.96
C GLN A 204 -1.27 7.30 -5.66
N ARG A 205 -1.73 6.07 -5.45
CA ARG A 205 -2.40 5.64 -4.22
C ARG A 205 -2.40 4.12 -4.10
N LEU A 206 -2.94 3.62 -2.99
CA LEU A 206 -3.27 2.21 -2.83
C LEU A 206 -4.53 1.86 -3.63
N TYR A 207 -4.46 0.81 -4.45
CA TYR A 207 -5.61 0.28 -5.21
C TYR A 207 -6.02 -1.07 -4.63
N SER A 208 -7.30 -1.23 -4.29
CA SER A 208 -7.91 -2.48 -3.83
C SER A 208 -8.25 -3.36 -5.03
N LEU A 209 -7.51 -4.45 -5.20
CA LEU A 209 -7.61 -5.32 -6.39
C LEU A 209 -8.52 -6.53 -6.15
N ILE A 210 -8.31 -7.23 -5.04
CA ILE A 210 -9.03 -8.47 -4.70
C ILE A 210 -9.55 -8.37 -3.26
N SER A 211 -10.74 -8.89 -3.00
CA SER A 211 -11.36 -8.93 -1.68
C SER A 211 -12.18 -10.21 -1.47
N PHE A 212 -11.70 -11.07 -0.58
CA PHE A 212 -12.40 -12.22 -0.02
C PHE A 212 -12.94 -11.90 1.39
N PRO A 213 -13.90 -12.70 1.90
CA PRO A 213 -14.36 -12.59 3.28
C PRO A 213 -13.26 -12.98 4.29
N ASP A 214 -12.53 -14.05 3.98
CA ASP A 214 -11.50 -14.66 4.83
C ASP A 214 -10.20 -14.85 4.04
N ALA A 215 -9.10 -15.13 4.74
CA ALA A 215 -7.82 -15.36 4.09
C ALA A 215 -7.80 -16.69 3.32
N GLU A 216 -7.47 -16.62 2.03
CA GLU A 216 -7.41 -17.77 1.12
C GLU A 216 -6.04 -17.87 0.46
N GLN A 217 -5.64 -19.09 0.07
CA GLN A 217 -4.48 -19.31 -0.79
C GLN A 217 -4.90 -19.31 -2.26
N PHE A 218 -4.39 -18.37 -3.04
CA PHE A 218 -4.71 -18.25 -4.47
C PHE A 218 -3.55 -17.65 -5.26
N THR A 219 -3.64 -17.75 -6.59
CA THR A 219 -2.76 -17.02 -7.49
C THR A 219 -3.52 -15.86 -8.12
N PHE A 220 -2.88 -14.71 -8.28
CA PHE A 220 -3.44 -13.61 -9.05
C PHE A 220 -2.47 -13.13 -10.12
N THR A 221 -2.97 -12.44 -11.13
CA THR A 221 -2.14 -11.75 -12.12
C THR A 221 -2.65 -10.34 -12.35
N VAL A 222 -1.76 -9.36 -12.29
CA VAL A 222 -2.03 -7.97 -12.65
C VAL A 222 -1.31 -7.65 -13.95
N GLN A 223 -2.06 -7.32 -14.99
CA GLN A 223 -1.52 -6.86 -16.27
C GLN A 223 -1.56 -5.34 -16.31
N LEU A 224 -0.42 -4.71 -16.55
CA LEU A 224 -0.28 -3.26 -16.52
C LEU A 224 0.15 -2.72 -17.89
N PRO A 225 -0.43 -1.60 -18.35
CA PRO A 225 -0.01 -0.94 -19.58
C PRO A 225 1.24 -0.07 -19.33
N ARG A 226 1.89 0.34 -20.43
CA ARG A 226 2.96 1.35 -20.37
C ARG A 226 2.46 2.64 -19.71
N GLY A 227 3.34 3.27 -18.95
CA GLY A 227 3.04 4.51 -18.23
C GLY A 227 2.30 4.30 -16.91
N VAL A 228 2.13 3.06 -16.44
CA VAL A 228 1.74 2.75 -15.07
C VAL A 228 2.96 2.22 -14.32
N SER A 229 3.28 2.81 -13.17
CA SER A 229 4.32 2.27 -12.27
C SER A 229 3.68 1.60 -11.07
N ALA A 230 4.27 0.50 -10.63
CA ALA A 230 3.87 -0.28 -9.46
C ALA A 230 5.00 -0.32 -8.44
N TYR A 231 4.66 -0.15 -7.17
CA TYR A 231 5.63 0.06 -6.08
C TYR A 231 5.72 -1.14 -5.13
N ASP A 232 4.58 -1.55 -4.58
CA ASP A 232 4.52 -2.62 -3.59
C ASP A 232 3.10 -3.19 -3.49
N PHE A 233 3.04 -4.47 -3.13
CA PHE A 233 1.80 -5.10 -2.69
C PHE A 233 1.71 -5.11 -1.18
N THR A 234 0.55 -4.73 -0.67
CA THR A 234 0.14 -5.00 0.71
C THR A 234 -1.05 -5.95 0.74
N PHE A 235 -1.21 -6.64 1.86
CA PHE A 235 -2.17 -7.71 2.03
C PHE A 235 -2.94 -7.52 3.33
N GLY A 236 -4.21 -7.89 3.30
CA GLY A 236 -5.12 -7.75 4.44
C GLY A 236 -6.06 -8.92 4.58
#